data_AF-A0AA36IXY1-F1
#
_entry.id   AF-A0AA36IXY1-F1
#
_cell.length_a   1.000
_cell.length_b   1.000
_cell.length_c   1.000
_cell.angle_alpha   90.00
_cell.angle_beta   90.00
_cell.angle_gamma   90.00
#
_symmetry.space_group_name_H-M   'P 1'
#
loop_
_entity.id
_entity.type
_entity.pdbx_description
1 polymer ?
#
loop_
_entity_poly.entity_id
_entity_poly.type
_entity_poly.pdbx_seq_one_letter_code
_entity_poly.pdbx_strand_id
1 'polypeptide(L)'
;MALGLETARYIDKGQQVALYVILSNSGDSCTIQSESGFSGHLIESRTATGFDTKLGDFKAPTTGYYALDAGVRLDGAAGTYTRARIAINDQSTTLNGLHSIEGSPEASYYTHSLSGVAKLNAGDTAHLVVFSASDADYTINTDTVFSGVLIGDQIHGFHAGKTRSQSVTGTGWSEVTDWSTSSYLGQFDAGNVMDGTKFRPNRAGFYHLSALIRLDAVGQVLSSNYVRVEICRHDSCITGQSHSIQGSPKNNYFTLRTSGSMYMGSGDSASVFVYSNADASFIIQTESGFSGYLLTTPQEAALTATVLDPQDVCVNTRWEMQVPNGVYMITATYGSPLHSFQTHGCTIEGFSASVGDVPAGQLVSISMQLQVNDGYLTFQGEKASGCTGINRIVVEVANMVQWGRCNLGGWRMNEAQSSDGAYQLAPRHNATGFFEARDES
;
A
#
# COMPACT_ATOMS: atom_id res chain seq x y z
N MET A 1 -14.27 2.19 -19.06
CA MET A 1 -14.22 2.79 -17.72
C MET A 1 -13.93 1.61 -16.83
N ALA A 2 -12.65 1.43 -16.53
CA ALA A 2 -12.11 0.26 -15.87
C ALA A 2 -12.15 0.55 -14.37
N LEU A 3 -12.84 -0.31 -13.62
CA LEU A 3 -12.79 -0.35 -12.18
C LEU A 3 -11.85 -1.50 -11.83
N GLY A 4 -10.63 -1.16 -11.43
CA GLY A 4 -9.71 -2.10 -10.78
C GLY A 4 -9.92 -1.98 -9.28
N LEU A 5 -10.49 -3.02 -8.67
CA LEU A 5 -10.61 -3.16 -7.23
C LEU A 5 -9.69 -4.32 -6.82
N GLU A 6 -8.51 -4.01 -6.29
CA GLU A 6 -7.71 -4.99 -5.55
C GLU A 6 -8.09 -4.84 -4.07
N THR A 7 -8.84 -5.81 -3.53
CA THR A 7 -9.04 -5.91 -2.08
C THR A 7 -8.90 -7.37 -1.67
N ALA A 8 -7.85 -7.69 -0.91
CA ALA A 8 -7.77 -8.93 -0.17
C ALA A 8 -8.44 -8.71 1.21
N ARG A 9 -9.43 -9.55 1.55
CA ARG A 9 -10.07 -9.60 2.87
C ARG A 9 -9.64 -10.87 3.60
N TYR A 10 -9.29 -10.74 4.88
CA TYR A 10 -9.51 -11.81 5.87
C TYR A 10 -10.13 -11.21 7.13
N ILE A 11 -11.08 -11.95 7.71
CA ILE A 11 -11.94 -11.56 8.82
C ILE A 11 -11.70 -12.58 9.94
N ASP A 12 -11.27 -12.13 11.12
CA ASP A 12 -11.37 -12.93 12.35
C ASP A 12 -12.22 -12.18 13.38
N LYS A 13 -13.09 -12.95 14.04
CA LYS A 13 -13.95 -12.67 15.20
C LYS A 13 -14.28 -11.21 15.52
N GLY A 14 -15.53 -10.82 15.25
CA GLY A 14 -16.30 -9.92 16.14
C GLY A 14 -15.76 -8.50 16.37
N GLN A 15 -14.61 -8.14 15.83
CA GLN A 15 -14.14 -6.78 15.66
C GLN A 15 -14.39 -6.40 14.21
N GLN A 16 -15.37 -5.53 14.01
CA GLN A 16 -15.57 -4.87 12.74
C GLN A 16 -14.38 -3.93 12.52
N VAL A 17 -13.38 -4.35 11.75
CA VAL A 17 -12.54 -3.36 11.04
C VAL A 17 -13.19 -3.15 9.68
N ALA A 18 -14.22 -2.32 9.69
CA ALA A 18 -14.71 -1.70 8.47
C ALA A 18 -13.87 -0.45 8.22
N LEU A 19 -13.37 -0.27 7.01
CA LEU A 19 -13.01 1.05 6.53
C LEU A 19 -14.32 1.82 6.36
N TYR A 20 -14.76 2.48 7.42
CA TYR A 20 -15.90 3.37 7.36
C TYR A 20 -15.44 4.69 6.74
N VAL A 21 -15.78 4.92 5.47
CA VAL A 21 -15.82 6.28 4.93
C VAL A 21 -17.12 6.90 5.44
N ILE A 22 -17.07 7.51 6.62
CA ILE A 22 -18.22 8.24 7.17
C ILE A 22 -18.29 9.60 6.47
N LEU A 23 -19.21 9.74 5.54
CA LEU A 23 -19.56 11.05 4.97
C LEU A 23 -20.52 11.74 5.94
N SER A 24 -20.01 12.66 6.76
CA SER A 24 -20.86 13.55 7.55
C SER A 24 -21.25 14.77 6.70
N ASN A 25 -22.45 14.72 6.14
CA ASN A 25 -23.23 15.85 5.61
C ASN A 25 -22.52 16.81 4.64
N SER A 26 -22.53 16.46 3.35
CA SER A 26 -23.02 17.34 2.27
C SER A 26 -23.30 16.44 1.06
N GLY A 27 -24.29 16.77 0.24
CA GLY A 27 -24.88 15.90 -0.78
C GLY A 27 -24.00 15.53 -1.98
N ASP A 28 -22.70 15.36 -1.79
CA ASP A 28 -21.73 15.06 -2.84
C ASP A 28 -21.22 13.62 -2.75
N SER A 29 -21.19 12.94 -3.89
CA SER A 29 -20.68 11.58 -4.04
C SER A 29 -19.14 11.56 -3.92
N CYS A 30 -18.60 10.83 -2.93
CA CYS A 30 -17.18 10.51 -2.89
C CYS A 30 -16.87 9.41 -3.92
N THR A 31 -16.02 9.71 -4.90
CA THR A 31 -15.50 8.73 -5.86
C THR A 31 -14.09 8.34 -5.43
N ILE A 32 -13.93 7.13 -4.91
CA ILE A 32 -12.60 6.56 -4.63
C ILE A 32 -12.02 6.10 -5.97
N GLN A 33 -10.99 6.79 -6.47
CA GLN A 33 -10.22 6.36 -7.63
C GLN A 33 -9.11 5.39 -7.19
N SER A 34 -8.85 4.37 -8.01
CA SER A 34 -8.12 3.12 -7.71
C SER A 34 -6.61 3.26 -7.42
N GLU A 35 -6.12 4.41 -6.95
CA GLU A 35 -4.68 4.66 -6.76
C GLU A 35 -4.20 4.44 -5.32
N SER A 36 -5.07 4.10 -4.37
CA SER A 36 -4.72 3.80 -2.99
C SER A 36 -4.62 2.29 -2.75
N GLY A 37 -3.42 1.73 -2.94
CA GLY A 37 -3.12 0.35 -2.53
C GLY A 37 -3.15 0.22 -1.01
N PHE A 38 -3.91 -0.76 -0.49
CA PHE A 38 -3.87 -1.16 0.92
C PHE A 38 -2.97 -2.39 1.08
N SER A 39 -2.00 -2.32 1.99
CA SER A 39 -1.17 -3.46 2.38
C SER A 39 -1.36 -3.74 3.87
N GLY A 40 -1.90 -4.91 4.20
CA GLY A 40 -1.98 -5.41 5.57
C GLY A 40 -1.12 -6.67 5.75
N HIS A 41 -0.44 -6.77 6.89
CA HIS A 41 0.24 -8.00 7.34
C HIS A 41 -0.50 -8.50 8.58
N LEU A 42 -0.97 -9.75 8.57
CA LEU A 42 -1.56 -10.37 9.75
C LEU A 42 -0.45 -10.72 10.74
N ILE A 43 -0.48 -10.13 11.94
CA ILE A 43 0.45 -10.45 13.01
C ILE A 43 -0.35 -11.06 14.17
N GLU A 44 0.05 -12.26 14.60
CA GLU A 44 -0.64 -12.99 15.67
C GLU A 44 -0.59 -12.21 17.00
N SER A 45 -1.76 -12.07 17.63
CA SER A 45 -1.90 -11.45 18.94
C SER A 45 -1.12 -12.23 20.00
N ARG A 46 -0.20 -11.57 20.70
CA ARG A 46 0.54 -12.14 21.86
C ARG A 46 -0.10 -11.67 23.17
N THR A 47 -0.12 -12.56 24.16
CA THR A 47 -0.74 -12.33 25.49
C THR A 47 -0.03 -11.30 26.37
N ALA A 48 1.22 -10.92 26.04
CA ALA A 48 1.95 -9.86 26.71
C ALA A 48 2.04 -8.64 25.79
N THR A 49 1.21 -7.64 26.02
CA THR A 49 1.09 -6.46 25.14
C THR A 49 2.23 -5.45 25.33
N GLY A 50 2.96 -5.51 26.46
CA GLY A 50 3.99 -4.52 26.81
C GLY A 50 3.47 -3.10 27.04
N PHE A 51 2.19 -2.83 26.81
CA PHE A 51 1.60 -1.50 26.85
C PHE A 51 0.99 -1.20 28.21
N ASP A 52 1.48 -0.17 28.88
CA ASP A 52 0.91 0.39 30.10
C ASP A 52 -0.20 1.38 29.74
N THR A 53 -1.45 0.94 29.86
CA THR A 53 -2.64 1.75 29.54
C THR A 53 -2.84 2.96 30.45
N LYS A 54 -2.15 3.04 31.61
CA LYS A 54 -2.23 4.21 32.50
C LYS A 54 -1.22 5.28 32.11
N LEU A 55 -0.03 4.86 31.70
CA LEU A 55 1.05 5.77 31.32
C LEU A 55 1.04 6.12 29.83
N GLY A 56 0.41 5.29 28.99
CA GLY A 56 0.50 5.40 27.54
C GLY A 56 1.83 4.90 26.98
N ASP A 57 2.61 4.20 27.80
CA ASP A 57 3.97 3.76 27.48
C ASP A 57 3.97 2.31 27.00
N PHE A 58 4.64 2.06 25.88
CA PHE A 58 5.02 0.71 25.51
C PHE A 58 6.38 0.37 26.12
N LYS A 59 6.49 -0.79 26.76
CA LYS A 59 7.74 -1.39 27.21
C LYS A 59 7.93 -2.73 26.52
N ALA A 60 9.00 -2.86 25.74
CA ALA A 60 9.29 -4.04 24.95
C ALA A 60 9.40 -5.30 25.85
N PRO A 61 8.49 -6.28 25.72
CA PRO A 61 8.56 -7.50 26.54
C PRO A 61 9.77 -8.37 26.17
N THR A 62 10.19 -8.30 24.92
CA THR A 62 11.28 -9.10 24.34
C THR A 62 12.18 -8.24 23.48
N THR A 63 13.46 -8.60 23.36
CA THR A 63 14.34 -7.97 22.37
C THR A 63 13.90 -8.34 20.96
N GLY A 64 13.81 -7.37 20.07
CA GLY A 64 13.46 -7.60 18.67
C GLY A 64 13.23 -6.32 17.89
N TYR A 65 12.60 -6.48 16.73
CA TYR A 65 12.24 -5.40 15.84
C TYR A 65 10.74 -5.18 15.92
N TYR A 66 10.33 -3.93 16.07
CA TYR A 66 8.95 -3.54 16.29
C TYR A 66 8.51 -2.58 15.20
N ALA A 67 7.38 -2.84 14.55
CA ALA A 67 6.71 -1.84 13.75
C ALA A 67 5.88 -0.94 14.68
N LEU A 68 6.04 0.37 14.55
CA LEU A 68 5.41 1.39 15.38
C LEU A 68 4.66 2.36 14.48
N ASP A 69 3.41 2.64 14.80
CA ASP A 69 2.55 3.55 14.03
C ASP A 69 1.67 4.38 14.99
N ALA A 70 1.47 5.65 14.65
CA ALA A 70 0.63 6.56 15.41
C ALA A 70 -0.13 7.52 14.51
N GLY A 71 -1.38 7.79 14.87
CA GLY A 71 -2.20 8.87 14.32
C GLY A 71 -2.63 9.77 15.46
N VAL A 72 -2.06 10.98 15.55
CA VAL A 72 -2.29 11.91 16.65
C VAL A 72 -3.18 13.04 16.19
N ARG A 73 -4.43 13.08 16.65
CA ARG A 73 -5.35 14.15 16.33
C ARG A 73 -5.24 15.28 17.35
N LEU A 74 -4.92 16.47 16.87
CA LEU A 74 -4.88 17.70 17.66
C LEU A 74 -6.07 18.59 17.28
N ASP A 75 -6.79 19.06 18.29
CA ASP A 75 -7.90 20.00 18.15
C ASP A 75 -7.51 21.33 18.83
N GLY A 76 -7.69 22.44 18.11
CA GLY A 76 -7.42 23.79 18.61
C GLY A 76 -5.94 24.19 18.67
N ALA A 77 -5.01 23.31 18.29
CA ALA A 77 -3.58 23.58 18.29
C ALA A 77 -3.18 24.57 17.18
N ALA A 78 -3.12 25.85 17.52
CA ALA A 78 -2.91 26.99 16.61
C ALA A 78 -1.58 27.73 16.89
N GLY A 79 -0.65 27.08 17.58
CA GLY A 79 0.68 27.59 17.86
C GLY A 79 1.53 27.84 16.61
N THR A 80 2.77 28.30 16.82
CA THR A 80 3.72 28.50 15.71
C THR A 80 4.07 27.21 15.01
N TYR A 81 4.05 26.08 15.74
CA TYR A 81 4.07 24.73 15.18
C TYR A 81 3.62 23.69 16.19
N THR A 82 3.28 22.52 15.67
CA THR A 82 3.11 21.30 16.46
C THR A 82 4.00 20.18 15.98
N ARG A 83 4.31 19.27 16.89
CA ARG A 83 5.08 18.07 16.62
C ARG A 83 4.46 16.88 17.32
N ALA A 84 4.56 15.74 16.65
CA ALA A 84 4.45 14.44 17.27
C ALA A 84 5.71 13.64 16.99
N ARG A 85 6.09 12.77 17.93
CA ARG A 85 7.22 11.85 17.76
C ARG A 85 7.04 10.59 18.59
N ILE A 86 7.66 9.50 18.14
CA ILE A 86 7.80 8.29 18.94
C ILE A 86 9.19 8.34 19.58
N ALA A 87 9.22 8.60 20.89
CA ALA A 87 10.44 8.63 21.68
C ALA A 87 10.80 7.22 22.13
N ILE A 88 12.10 6.89 22.13
CA ILE A 88 12.63 5.61 22.59
C ILE A 88 13.48 5.86 23.83
N ASN A 89 13.21 5.15 24.93
CA ASN A 89 13.91 5.30 26.21
C ASN A 89 13.97 6.75 26.70
N ASP A 90 12.83 7.45 26.65
CA ASP A 90 12.67 8.86 27.03
C ASP A 90 13.57 9.85 26.26
N GLN A 91 14.29 9.38 25.24
CA GLN A 91 15.03 10.25 24.35
C GLN A 91 14.06 10.94 23.40
N SER A 92 13.66 12.14 23.77
CA SER A 92 12.84 13.06 22.97
C SER A 92 13.59 13.67 21.78
N THR A 93 14.55 12.94 21.20
CA THR A 93 15.23 13.33 19.97
C THR A 93 14.23 13.35 18.81
N THR A 94 14.38 14.30 17.89
CA THR A 94 13.63 14.33 16.63
C THR A 94 14.37 13.64 15.49
N LEU A 95 15.57 13.12 15.75
CA LEU A 95 16.52 12.67 14.74
C LEU A 95 16.52 11.15 14.56
N ASN A 96 15.67 10.43 15.30
CA ASN A 96 15.48 9.00 15.11
C ASN A 96 14.61 8.66 13.89
N GLY A 97 14.10 9.66 13.15
CA GLY A 97 13.28 9.46 11.95
C GLY A 97 11.83 9.04 12.22
N LEU A 98 11.36 9.08 13.48
CA LEU A 98 9.97 8.80 13.87
C LEU A 98 9.28 10.09 14.33
N HIS A 99 9.20 11.06 13.42
CA HIS A 99 8.80 12.43 13.71
C HIS A 99 7.83 12.97 12.64
N SER A 100 6.86 13.78 13.08
CA SER A 100 5.99 14.57 12.23
C SER A 100 5.88 15.99 12.79
N ILE A 101 5.87 16.98 11.91
CA ILE A 101 5.73 18.40 12.26
C ILE A 101 4.74 19.09 11.33
N GLU A 102 4.06 20.10 11.86
CA GLU A 102 3.20 21.01 11.12
C GLU A 102 3.49 22.43 11.58
N GLY A 103 3.92 23.30 10.67
CA GLY A 103 4.19 24.70 10.95
C GLY A 103 2.98 25.57 10.69
N SER A 104 2.66 26.49 11.60
CA SER A 104 1.50 27.40 11.51
C SER A 104 0.20 26.71 11.04
N PRO A 105 -0.30 25.70 11.78
CA PRO A 105 -1.47 24.94 11.36
C PRO A 105 -2.69 25.85 11.11
N GLU A 106 -3.24 25.85 9.89
CA GLU A 106 -4.44 26.63 9.54
C GLU A 106 -5.73 25.93 9.98
N ALA A 107 -5.72 24.60 10.02
CA ALA A 107 -6.89 23.80 10.34
C ALA A 107 -7.17 23.79 11.84
N SER A 108 -8.44 23.91 12.22
CA SER A 108 -8.89 23.81 13.61
C SER A 108 -8.70 22.42 14.22
N TYR A 109 -8.52 21.41 13.37
CA TYR A 109 -8.14 20.05 13.74
C TYR A 109 -7.31 19.43 12.62
N TYR A 110 -6.34 18.59 12.97
CA TYR A 110 -5.50 17.87 12.02
C TYR A 110 -4.83 16.68 12.70
N THR A 111 -4.19 15.82 11.91
CA THR A 111 -3.57 14.59 12.39
C THR A 111 -2.09 14.55 12.02
N HIS A 112 -1.23 14.32 13.01
CA HIS A 112 0.12 13.86 12.75
C HIS A 112 0.10 12.35 12.53
N SER A 113 0.57 11.88 11.37
CA SER A 113 0.74 10.46 11.09
C SER A 113 2.22 10.08 11.16
N LEU A 114 2.54 9.08 11.98
CA LEU A 114 3.89 8.56 12.17
C LEU A 114 3.89 7.07 11.89
N SER A 115 4.94 6.59 11.24
CA SER A 115 5.19 5.16 11.10
C SER A 115 6.67 4.89 10.90
N GLY A 116 7.13 3.76 11.42
CA GLY A 116 8.41 3.20 11.07
C GLY A 116 8.65 1.91 11.83
N VAL A 117 9.89 1.45 11.83
CA VAL A 117 10.29 0.28 12.61
C VAL A 117 11.42 0.67 13.55
N ALA A 118 11.50 0.01 14.69
CA ALA A 118 12.56 0.25 15.66
C ALA A 118 13.09 -1.07 16.21
N LYS A 119 14.41 -1.14 16.42
CA LYS A 119 15.00 -2.20 17.23
C LYS A 119 14.91 -1.81 18.70
N LEU A 120 14.25 -2.63 19.50
CA LEU A 120 14.09 -2.44 20.94
C LEU A 120 14.64 -3.66 21.67
N ASN A 121 15.40 -3.45 22.74
CA ASN A 121 15.78 -4.49 23.67
C ASN A 121 14.65 -4.74 24.67
N ALA A 122 14.62 -5.94 25.27
CA ALA A 122 13.71 -6.22 26.36
C ALA A 122 13.86 -5.16 27.47
N GLY A 123 12.76 -4.49 27.80
CA GLY A 123 12.70 -3.41 28.78
C GLY A 123 12.86 -1.99 28.22
N ASP A 124 13.28 -1.82 26.96
CA ASP A 124 13.27 -0.51 26.30
C ASP A 124 11.83 0.01 26.17
N THR A 125 11.65 1.33 26.24
CA THR A 125 10.35 1.98 26.14
C THR A 125 10.16 2.69 24.79
N ALA A 126 8.92 2.74 24.31
CA ALA A 126 8.48 3.60 23.23
C ALA A 126 7.20 4.33 23.66
N HIS A 127 7.17 5.66 23.53
CA HIS A 127 6.00 6.44 23.87
C HIS A 127 5.79 7.62 22.93
N LEU A 128 4.54 8.04 22.81
CA LEU A 128 4.14 9.14 21.95
C LEU A 128 4.33 10.47 22.68
N VAL A 129 5.08 11.39 22.07
CA VAL A 129 5.27 12.74 22.59
C VAL A 129 4.65 13.75 21.64
N VAL A 130 3.81 14.63 22.18
CA VAL A 130 3.19 15.74 21.46
C VAL A 130 3.70 17.06 22.02
N PHE A 131 3.92 18.02 21.14
CA PHE A 131 4.36 19.35 21.51
C PHE A 131 3.67 20.41 20.64
N SER A 132 3.22 21.50 21.25
CA SER A 132 2.75 22.71 20.57
C SER A 132 3.57 23.92 21.03
N ALA A 133 4.04 24.70 20.08
CA ALA A 133 4.88 25.87 20.33
C ALA A 133 4.04 27.13 20.40
N SER A 134 4.20 27.92 21.47
CA SER A 134 3.48 29.19 21.69
C SER A 134 1.96 29.04 21.84
N ASP A 135 1.49 27.82 22.06
CA ASP A 135 0.09 27.53 22.34
C ASP A 135 0.03 26.41 23.39
N ALA A 136 -0.60 26.71 24.51
CA ALA A 136 -0.78 25.80 25.62
C ALA A 136 -2.24 25.33 25.76
N ASP A 137 -3.15 25.86 24.94
CA ASP A 137 -4.58 25.60 25.00
C ASP A 137 -5.03 24.80 23.79
N TYR A 138 -4.62 23.53 23.76
CA TYR A 138 -4.98 22.58 22.73
C TYR A 138 -5.31 21.21 23.34
N THR A 139 -6.05 20.41 22.59
CA THR A 139 -6.48 19.08 23.04
C THR A 139 -5.89 17.99 22.16
N ILE A 140 -5.37 16.93 22.79
CA ILE A 140 -5.10 15.66 22.13
C ILE A 140 -6.42 14.87 22.15
N ASN A 141 -7.03 14.69 20.97
CA ASN A 141 -8.37 14.11 20.86
C ASN A 141 -8.35 12.59 21.10
N THR A 142 -9.47 12.03 21.58
CA THR A 142 -9.67 10.59 21.84
C THR A 142 -9.57 9.71 20.60
N ASP A 143 -9.67 10.28 19.40
CA ASP A 143 -9.44 9.56 18.13
C ASP A 143 -7.94 9.30 17.86
N THR A 144 -7.06 9.71 18.76
CA THR A 144 -5.62 9.44 18.67
C THR A 144 -5.34 7.95 18.88
N VAL A 145 -4.52 7.38 18.00
CA VAL A 145 -4.10 5.97 18.05
C VAL A 145 -2.58 5.86 18.15
N PHE A 146 -2.13 4.87 18.92
CA PHE A 146 -0.74 4.43 18.96
C PHE A 146 -0.72 2.91 18.96
N SER A 147 0.06 2.32 18.07
CA SER A 147 0.17 0.88 17.91
C SER A 147 1.63 0.46 17.76
N GLY A 148 1.93 -0.71 18.29
CA GLY A 148 3.26 -1.30 18.22
C GLY A 148 3.14 -2.82 18.15
N VAL A 149 3.95 -3.45 17.32
CA VAL A 149 3.91 -4.90 17.12
C VAL A 149 5.30 -5.45 16.87
N LEU A 150 5.64 -6.56 17.54
CA LEU A 150 6.87 -7.30 17.29
C LEU A 150 6.77 -7.96 15.90
N ILE A 151 7.63 -7.54 14.97
CA ILE A 151 7.71 -8.14 13.63
C ILE A 151 8.67 -9.34 13.59
N GLY A 152 9.58 -9.43 14.57
CA GLY A 152 10.47 -10.58 14.72
C GLY A 152 11.67 -10.25 15.60
N ASP A 153 12.36 -11.27 16.10
CA ASP A 153 13.66 -11.14 16.75
C ASP A 153 14.82 -11.10 15.74
N GLN A 154 14.57 -11.59 14.51
CA GLN A 154 15.43 -11.51 13.34
C GLN A 154 14.60 -11.07 12.14
N ILE A 155 15.05 -10.04 11.41
CA ILE A 155 14.40 -9.55 10.19
C ILE A 155 15.47 -9.24 9.13
N HIS A 156 15.03 -9.09 7.89
CA HIS A 156 15.79 -8.39 6.85
C HIS A 156 15.17 -7.01 6.67
N GLY A 157 15.86 -5.95 7.06
CA GLY A 157 15.27 -4.62 7.04
C GLY A 157 16.16 -3.56 7.66
N PHE A 158 15.65 -2.35 7.74
CA PHE A 158 16.36 -1.19 8.25
C PHE A 158 15.38 -0.15 8.81
N HIS A 159 15.92 0.71 9.66
CA HIS A 159 15.33 2.00 9.99
C HIS A 159 16.44 3.04 10.03
N ALA A 160 16.29 4.08 9.23
CA ALA A 160 17.27 5.12 9.04
C ALA A 160 16.68 6.51 9.30
N GLY A 161 17.50 7.39 9.88
CA GLY A 161 17.22 8.83 9.99
C GLY A 161 18.20 9.64 9.14
N LYS A 162 17.77 10.79 8.64
CA LYS A 162 18.62 11.68 7.83
C LYS A 162 19.62 12.42 8.72
N THR A 163 20.89 12.41 8.35
CA THR A 163 21.97 12.99 9.17
C THR A 163 22.29 14.44 8.83
N ARG A 164 21.97 14.88 7.61
CA ARG A 164 22.25 16.24 7.12
C ARG A 164 21.08 16.79 6.32
N SER A 165 20.71 18.05 6.59
CA SER A 165 19.71 18.77 5.80
C SER A 165 20.18 18.94 4.36
N GLN A 166 19.29 18.73 3.41
CA GLN A 166 19.58 18.80 1.99
C GLN A 166 18.83 19.99 1.38
N SER A 167 19.58 20.96 0.87
CA SER A 167 19.00 22.05 0.08
C SER A 167 18.70 21.55 -1.32
N VAL A 168 17.45 21.71 -1.76
CA VAL A 168 17.04 21.43 -3.13
C VAL A 168 17.08 22.73 -3.92
N THR A 169 17.76 22.70 -5.07
CA THR A 169 17.92 23.84 -5.98
C THR A 169 17.44 23.43 -7.37
N GLY A 170 16.17 23.71 -7.66
CA GLY A 170 15.48 23.33 -8.90
C GLY A 170 14.11 22.69 -8.64
N THR A 171 13.31 22.64 -9.69
CA THR A 171 12.03 21.91 -9.71
C THR A 171 12.24 20.48 -10.20
N GLY A 172 11.24 19.62 -10.01
CA GLY A 172 11.27 18.22 -10.43
C GLY A 172 11.67 17.27 -9.30
N TRP A 173 12.17 16.10 -9.69
CA TRP A 173 12.55 15.03 -8.77
C TRP A 173 13.93 15.27 -8.13
N SER A 174 13.99 15.12 -6.81
CA SER A 174 15.21 15.14 -6.01
C SER A 174 15.27 13.90 -5.13
N GLU A 175 16.35 13.12 -5.25
CA GLU A 175 16.60 11.96 -4.39
C GLU A 175 16.97 12.42 -2.97
N VAL A 176 16.41 11.77 -1.95
CA VAL A 176 16.75 12.04 -0.55
C VAL A 176 17.96 11.20 -0.15
N THR A 177 19.04 11.86 0.26
CA THR A 177 20.33 11.21 0.61
C THR A 177 20.68 11.35 2.09
N ASP A 178 21.87 10.88 2.49
CA ASP A 178 22.46 11.05 3.83
C ASP A 178 21.72 10.31 4.96
N TRP A 179 21.20 9.12 4.66
CA TRP A 179 20.58 8.22 5.62
C TRP A 179 21.61 7.56 6.54
N SER A 180 21.28 7.41 7.82
CA SER A 180 22.06 6.63 8.79
C SER A 180 21.17 5.71 9.59
N THR A 181 21.64 4.48 9.79
CA THR A 181 20.97 3.38 10.50
C THR A 181 21.54 3.13 11.89
N SER A 182 22.42 4.00 12.40
CA SER A 182 23.11 3.79 13.67
C SER A 182 23.40 5.06 14.49
N SER A 183 22.86 6.21 14.07
CA SER A 183 23.11 7.50 14.74
C SER A 183 22.26 7.71 15.98
N TYR A 184 21.07 7.10 16.05
CA TYR A 184 20.10 7.29 17.14
C TYR A 184 19.46 5.97 17.58
N LEU A 185 18.92 5.95 18.80
CA LEU A 185 18.20 4.78 19.34
C LEU A 185 17.04 4.37 18.43
N GLY A 186 16.81 3.06 18.36
CA GLY A 186 15.81 2.45 17.50
C GLY A 186 16.25 2.22 16.06
N GLN A 187 17.26 2.94 15.55
CA GLN A 187 17.80 2.72 14.21
C GLN A 187 18.56 1.39 14.12
N PHE A 188 18.52 0.77 12.94
CA PHE A 188 19.26 -0.45 12.66
C PHE A 188 19.39 -0.70 11.16
N ASP A 189 20.35 -1.56 10.80
CA ASP A 189 20.46 -2.17 9.47
C ASP A 189 20.65 -3.68 9.64
N ALA A 190 19.55 -4.41 9.55
CA ALA A 190 19.52 -5.86 9.64
C ALA A 190 19.68 -6.44 8.23
N GLY A 191 20.93 -6.72 7.87
CA GLY A 191 21.29 -7.29 6.58
C GLY A 191 22.25 -6.44 5.75
N ASN A 192 22.70 -5.28 6.25
CA ASN A 192 23.55 -4.32 5.54
C ASN A 192 22.93 -3.91 4.20
N VAL A 193 21.64 -3.58 4.25
CA VAL A 193 20.79 -3.30 3.09
C VAL A 193 20.67 -1.80 2.78
N MET A 194 21.25 -0.91 3.57
CA MET A 194 21.27 0.53 3.30
C MET A 194 22.69 1.02 2.94
N ASP A 195 22.81 1.75 1.83
CA ASP A 195 24.10 2.32 1.37
C ASP A 195 24.25 3.83 1.68
N GLY A 196 23.39 4.36 2.55
CA GLY A 196 23.33 5.79 2.90
C GLY A 196 22.45 6.62 1.96
N THR A 197 22.03 6.07 0.82
CA THR A 197 21.04 6.70 -0.07
C THR A 197 19.88 5.75 -0.36
N LYS A 198 20.19 4.51 -0.73
CA LYS A 198 19.22 3.53 -1.23
C LYS A 198 19.14 2.33 -0.32
N PHE A 199 17.94 1.77 -0.26
CA PHE A 199 17.69 0.41 0.17
C PHE A 199 18.02 -0.55 -0.97
N ARG A 200 18.84 -1.56 -0.69
CA ARG A 200 19.28 -2.61 -1.62
C ARG A 200 19.04 -3.98 -0.99
N PRO A 201 17.88 -4.60 -1.22
CA PRO A 201 17.60 -5.91 -0.69
C PRO A 201 18.61 -6.95 -1.22
N ASN A 202 19.17 -7.74 -0.30
CA ASN A 202 20.01 -8.89 -0.62
C ASN A 202 19.20 -10.19 -0.81
N ARG A 203 17.87 -10.12 -0.67
CA ARG A 203 16.93 -11.24 -0.81
C ARG A 203 15.72 -10.76 -1.60
N ALA A 204 15.23 -11.59 -2.53
CA ALA A 204 14.01 -11.26 -3.26
C ALA A 204 12.79 -11.46 -2.35
N GLY A 205 11.82 -10.55 -2.39
CA GLY A 205 10.66 -10.59 -1.50
C GLY A 205 9.71 -9.41 -1.63
N PHE A 206 8.59 -9.50 -0.91
CA PHE A 206 7.71 -8.38 -0.66
C PHE A 206 8.22 -7.64 0.58
N TYR A 207 8.55 -6.38 0.40
CA TYR A 207 9.03 -5.50 1.45
C TYR A 207 7.97 -4.46 1.78
N HIS A 208 7.72 -4.24 3.07
CA HIS A 208 7.05 -3.02 3.50
C HIS A 208 8.08 -1.90 3.58
N LEU A 209 7.83 -0.77 2.95
CA LEU A 209 8.68 0.42 2.97
C LEU A 209 7.85 1.61 3.47
N SER A 210 8.47 2.49 4.26
CA SER A 210 7.83 3.71 4.76
C SER A 210 8.83 4.85 4.89
N ALA A 211 8.40 6.05 4.52
CA ALA A 211 9.18 7.29 4.60
C ALA A 211 8.37 8.40 5.28
N LEU A 212 9.04 9.13 6.18
CA LEU A 212 8.57 10.35 6.83
C LEU A 212 9.51 11.48 6.43
N ILE A 213 9.09 12.36 5.53
CA ILE A 213 9.96 13.40 4.97
C ILE A 213 9.50 14.76 5.43
N ARG A 214 10.34 15.43 6.22
CA ARG A 214 10.13 16.82 6.63
C ARG A 214 10.65 17.76 5.55
N LEU A 215 9.78 18.65 5.10
CA LEU A 215 10.05 19.69 4.12
C LEU A 215 9.88 21.05 4.75
N ASP A 216 10.87 21.92 4.56
CA ASP A 216 10.85 23.31 5.02
C ASP A 216 10.95 24.26 3.83
N ALA A 217 10.26 25.41 3.92
CA ALA A 217 10.22 26.46 2.90
C ALA A 217 9.68 26.00 1.52
N VAL A 218 8.86 24.96 1.50
CA VAL A 218 7.99 24.63 0.36
C VAL A 218 6.75 25.54 0.40
N GLY A 219 6.19 25.91 -0.75
CA GLY A 219 4.98 26.73 -0.85
C GLY A 219 5.23 28.22 -1.10
N GLN A 220 6.46 28.61 -1.44
CA GLN A 220 6.82 30.01 -1.66
C GLN A 220 6.30 30.54 -3.01
N VAL A 221 6.05 29.63 -3.97
CA VAL A 221 5.48 29.98 -5.28
C VAL A 221 3.96 29.70 -5.30
N LEU A 222 3.17 30.74 -5.55
CA LEU A 222 1.69 30.72 -5.50
C LEU A 222 0.98 30.14 -6.75
N SER A 223 1.72 29.73 -7.79
CA SER A 223 1.12 29.07 -8.96
C SER A 223 0.57 27.68 -8.60
N SER A 224 0.03 26.90 -9.57
CA SER A 224 -0.39 25.50 -9.35
C SER A 224 0.77 24.67 -8.79
N ASN A 225 0.90 24.67 -7.47
CA ASN A 225 2.05 24.18 -6.74
C ASN A 225 1.65 22.91 -6.03
N TYR A 226 2.48 21.88 -6.11
CA TYR A 226 2.37 20.72 -5.28
C TYR A 226 3.76 20.15 -5.06
N VAL A 227 3.92 19.49 -3.92
CA VAL A 227 5.04 18.60 -3.67
C VAL A 227 4.55 17.19 -3.44
N ARG A 228 5.40 16.24 -3.80
CA ARG A 228 5.13 14.81 -3.64
C ARG A 228 6.35 14.12 -3.06
N VAL A 229 6.12 13.17 -2.17
CA VAL A 229 7.13 12.20 -1.72
C VAL A 229 6.75 10.85 -2.29
N GLU A 230 7.72 10.13 -2.84
CA GLU A 230 7.52 8.80 -3.42
C GLU A 230 8.68 7.88 -3.08
N ILE A 231 8.40 6.61 -2.81
CA ILE A 231 9.42 5.57 -2.68
C ILE A 231 9.54 4.90 -4.03
N CYS A 232 10.64 5.16 -4.75
CA CYS A 232 10.83 4.77 -6.14
C CYS A 232 11.75 3.56 -6.26
N ARG A 233 11.41 2.63 -7.17
CA ARG A 233 12.23 1.46 -7.52
C ARG A 233 13.14 1.76 -8.71
N HIS A 234 14.41 1.34 -8.65
CA HIS A 234 15.40 1.52 -9.74
C HIS A 234 15.51 2.96 -10.28
N ASP A 235 15.41 3.97 -9.41
CA ASP A 235 15.47 5.39 -9.78
C ASP A 235 14.34 5.84 -10.73
N SER A 236 13.30 5.01 -10.89
CA SER A 236 12.12 5.29 -11.69
C SER A 236 10.90 5.44 -10.78
N CYS A 237 10.47 6.68 -10.60
CA CYS A 237 9.22 7.01 -9.94
C CYS A 237 8.09 6.86 -10.97
N ILE A 238 7.58 5.64 -11.12
CA ILE A 238 6.47 5.33 -12.02
C ILE A 238 5.18 5.57 -11.26
N THR A 239 4.25 6.31 -11.87
CA THR A 239 2.88 6.52 -11.35
C THR A 239 2.25 5.22 -10.88
N GLY A 240 1.84 5.16 -9.61
CA GLY A 240 1.18 3.99 -9.00
C GLY A 240 1.93 3.35 -7.81
N GLN A 241 3.10 3.87 -7.41
CA GLN A 241 3.80 3.44 -6.19
C GLN A 241 3.34 4.25 -4.95
N SER A 242 3.77 3.80 -3.77
CA SER A 242 3.54 4.49 -2.49
C SER A 242 4.04 5.93 -2.56
N HIS A 243 3.09 6.86 -2.60
CA HIS A 243 3.37 8.29 -2.61
C HIS A 243 2.49 9.04 -1.60
N SER A 244 2.84 10.29 -1.37
CA SER A 244 2.05 11.28 -0.65
C SER A 244 2.22 12.62 -1.33
N ILE A 245 1.12 13.37 -1.48
CA ILE A 245 1.10 14.61 -2.23
C ILE A 245 0.39 15.69 -1.42
N GLN A 246 0.98 16.88 -1.40
CA GLN A 246 0.35 18.06 -0.84
C GLN A 246 0.25 19.13 -1.93
N GLY A 247 -0.99 19.49 -2.24
CA GLY A 247 -1.32 20.60 -3.13
C GLY A 247 -1.30 21.92 -2.38
N SER A 248 -0.74 22.94 -3.02
CA SER A 248 -0.64 24.32 -2.52
C SER A 248 -0.21 24.40 -1.06
N PRO A 249 0.95 23.83 -0.69
CA PRO A 249 1.44 23.89 0.69
C PRO A 249 1.56 25.35 1.13
N LYS A 250 0.96 25.69 2.27
CA LYS A 250 0.99 27.04 2.86
C LYS A 250 1.82 27.11 4.14
N ASN A 251 2.03 25.96 4.75
CA ASN A 251 2.74 25.82 6.01
C ASN A 251 4.23 26.00 5.79
N ASN A 252 4.88 26.74 6.69
CA ASN A 252 6.33 27.02 6.58
C ASN A 252 7.20 25.76 6.61
N TYR A 253 6.68 24.69 7.20
CA TYR A 253 7.26 23.35 7.20
C TYR A 253 6.20 22.31 7.55
N PHE A 254 6.34 21.10 7.02
CA PHE A 254 5.43 19.99 7.25
C PHE A 254 6.13 18.65 7.00
N THR A 255 5.51 17.55 7.42
CA THR A 255 5.99 16.19 7.13
C THR A 255 5.03 15.46 6.20
N LEU A 256 5.54 14.97 5.07
CA LEU A 256 4.83 14.01 4.24
C LEU A 256 5.21 12.58 4.61
N ARG A 257 4.19 11.75 4.87
CA ARG A 257 4.33 10.32 5.12
C ARG A 257 3.90 9.53 3.89
N THR A 258 4.68 8.57 3.48
CA THR A 258 4.23 7.53 2.53
C THR A 258 4.68 6.15 2.98
N SER A 259 3.86 5.13 2.76
CA SER A 259 4.22 3.74 3.04
C SER A 259 3.48 2.78 2.12
N GLY A 260 3.98 1.55 2.03
CA GLY A 260 3.29 0.47 1.34
C GLY A 260 4.21 -0.70 1.08
N SER A 261 3.72 -1.66 0.30
CA SER A 261 4.44 -2.89 0.01
C SER A 261 4.89 -2.94 -1.43
N MET A 262 6.12 -3.38 -1.64
CA MET A 262 6.74 -3.47 -2.94
C MET A 262 7.45 -4.81 -3.09
N TYR A 263 7.19 -5.51 -4.19
CA TYR A 263 8.04 -6.62 -4.58
C TYR A 263 9.39 -6.10 -5.06
N MET A 264 10.46 -6.64 -4.50
CA MET A 264 11.83 -6.34 -4.89
C MET A 264 12.60 -7.63 -5.16
N GLY A 265 13.28 -7.67 -6.30
CA GLY A 265 14.26 -8.70 -6.63
C GLY A 265 15.56 -8.51 -5.85
N SER A 266 16.39 -9.56 -5.81
CA SER A 266 17.75 -9.43 -5.29
C SER A 266 18.57 -8.56 -6.23
N GLY A 267 19.19 -7.50 -5.71
CA GLY A 267 19.93 -6.51 -6.50
C GLY A 267 19.11 -5.31 -6.97
N ASP A 268 17.79 -5.30 -6.72
CA ASP A 268 16.98 -4.09 -6.91
C ASP A 268 17.43 -2.98 -5.95
N SER A 269 16.90 -1.77 -6.16
CA SER A 269 17.01 -0.69 -5.18
C SER A 269 15.71 0.09 -5.02
N ALA A 270 15.46 0.57 -3.81
CA ALA A 270 14.43 1.55 -3.51
C ALA A 270 15.06 2.80 -2.88
N SER A 271 14.56 3.97 -3.23
CA SER A 271 15.01 5.24 -2.68
C SER A 271 13.84 6.19 -2.54
N VAL A 272 13.97 7.17 -1.64
CA VAL A 272 12.94 8.19 -1.45
C VAL A 272 13.24 9.37 -2.34
N PHE A 273 12.24 9.84 -3.06
CA PHE A 273 12.33 11.04 -3.88
C PHE A 273 11.28 12.07 -3.46
N VAL A 274 11.65 13.34 -3.59
CA VAL A 274 10.75 14.50 -3.46
C VAL A 274 10.59 15.13 -4.84
N TYR A 275 9.36 15.26 -5.32
CA TYR A 275 9.02 16.05 -6.49
C TYR A 275 8.48 17.41 -6.08
N SER A 276 8.91 18.47 -6.75
CA SER A 276 8.31 19.80 -6.68
C SER A 276 7.91 20.28 -8.07
N ASN A 277 6.65 20.69 -8.24
CA ASN A 277 6.16 21.20 -9.53
C ASN A 277 6.62 22.63 -9.82
N ALA A 278 6.80 23.45 -8.77
CA ALA A 278 6.99 24.89 -8.91
C ALA A 278 8.06 25.47 -7.98
N ASP A 279 8.18 24.99 -6.74
CA ASP A 279 9.21 25.47 -5.83
C ASP A 279 10.59 24.96 -6.25
N ALA A 280 11.50 25.90 -6.52
CA ALA A 280 12.87 25.61 -6.89
C ALA A 280 13.87 25.72 -5.73
N SER A 281 13.39 26.04 -4.51
CA SER A 281 14.25 26.22 -3.34
C SER A 281 13.52 25.81 -2.08
N PHE A 282 13.90 24.67 -1.51
CA PHE A 282 13.37 24.17 -0.25
C PHE A 282 14.41 23.27 0.44
N ILE A 283 14.11 22.84 1.67
CA ILE A 283 15.03 22.03 2.47
C ILE A 283 14.34 20.73 2.88
N ILE A 284 15.05 19.61 2.68
CA ILE A 284 14.70 18.32 3.25
C ILE A 284 15.49 18.16 4.56
N GLN A 285 14.79 18.11 5.69
CA GLN A 285 15.41 18.24 7.01
C GLN A 285 15.87 16.91 7.64
N THR A 286 16.76 17.01 8.63
CA THR A 286 17.35 15.87 9.35
C THR A 286 16.37 15.05 10.18
N GLU A 287 15.20 15.58 10.52
CA GLU A 287 14.16 14.81 11.21
C GLU A 287 13.46 13.78 10.32
N SER A 288 13.83 13.69 9.04
CA SER A 288 13.27 12.72 8.11
C SER A 288 13.71 11.29 8.42
N GLY A 289 12.83 10.32 8.16
CA GLY A 289 13.05 8.89 8.36
C GLY A 289 12.72 8.06 7.12
N PHE A 290 13.42 6.95 6.96
CA PHE A 290 13.17 5.93 5.94
C PHE A 290 13.35 4.55 6.55
N SER A 291 12.39 3.67 6.33
CA SER A 291 12.34 2.35 6.94
C SER A 291 11.86 1.30 5.97
N GLY A 292 12.27 0.06 6.20
CA GLY A 292 11.82 -1.05 5.40
C GLY A 292 12.10 -2.40 6.03
N TYR A 293 11.25 -3.39 5.77
CA TYR A 293 11.50 -4.77 6.19
C TYR A 293 10.82 -5.79 5.28
N LEU A 294 11.43 -6.97 5.18
CA LEU A 294 10.90 -8.11 4.45
C LEU A 294 9.64 -8.62 5.16
N LEU A 295 8.51 -8.63 4.45
CA LEU A 295 7.28 -9.26 4.90
C LEU A 295 7.34 -10.76 4.67
N THR A 296 7.66 -11.14 3.43
CA THR A 296 7.70 -12.54 2.99
C THR A 296 8.48 -12.66 1.69
N THR A 297 9.13 -13.79 1.48
CA THR A 297 9.72 -14.16 0.19
C THR A 297 8.73 -14.85 -0.74
N PRO A 298 8.97 -14.92 -2.06
CA PRO A 298 8.12 -15.72 -2.94
C PRO A 298 8.02 -17.17 -2.50
N GLN A 299 9.10 -17.74 -1.95
CA GLN A 299 9.12 -19.09 -1.41
C GLN A 299 8.23 -19.19 -0.16
N GLU A 300 8.34 -18.26 0.79
CA GLU A 300 7.48 -18.21 1.99
C GLU A 300 6.01 -17.93 1.67
N ALA A 301 5.73 -17.03 0.72
CA ALA A 301 4.38 -16.78 0.21
C ALA A 301 3.81 -18.02 -0.51
N ALA A 302 4.65 -18.79 -1.22
CA ALA A 302 4.28 -20.08 -1.80
C ALA A 302 4.22 -21.21 -0.77
N LEU A 303 4.78 -21.04 0.44
CA LEU A 303 4.68 -21.98 1.56
C LEU A 303 3.36 -21.81 2.33
N THR A 304 2.75 -20.62 2.29
CA THR A 304 1.42 -20.35 2.85
C THR A 304 0.31 -20.81 1.91
N ALA A 305 0.02 -22.11 1.89
CA ALA A 305 -1.29 -22.56 1.42
C ALA A 305 -2.32 -22.21 2.49
N THR A 306 -3.27 -21.33 2.16
CA THR A 306 -4.32 -20.92 3.09
C THR A 306 -5.27 -22.09 3.30
N VAL A 307 -5.53 -22.44 4.55
CA VAL A 307 -6.67 -23.29 4.91
C VAL A 307 -7.82 -22.36 5.18
N LEU A 308 -8.90 -22.47 4.41
CA LEU A 308 -10.12 -21.74 4.69
C LEU A 308 -10.71 -22.25 5.99
N ASP A 309 -10.93 -21.35 6.94
CA ASP A 309 -11.43 -21.67 8.28
C ASP A 309 -10.65 -22.84 8.92
N PRO A 310 -9.38 -22.63 9.32
CA PRO A 310 -8.52 -23.70 9.83
C PRO A 310 -9.07 -24.37 11.11
N GLN A 311 -9.99 -23.68 11.79
CA GLN A 311 -10.64 -24.10 13.04
C GLN A 311 -12.01 -24.74 12.81
N ASP A 312 -12.55 -24.73 11.59
CA ASP A 312 -13.83 -25.33 11.22
C ASP A 312 -15.02 -24.77 12.03
N VAL A 313 -15.00 -23.47 12.27
CA VAL A 313 -15.96 -22.74 13.12
C VAL A 313 -17.08 -22.08 12.31
N CYS A 314 -16.89 -21.87 11.01
CA CYS A 314 -17.81 -21.20 10.10
C CYS A 314 -18.53 -22.21 9.20
N VAL A 315 -19.84 -22.00 9.01
CA VAL A 315 -20.66 -22.73 8.02
C VAL A 315 -20.82 -21.88 6.76
N ASN A 316 -20.75 -22.54 5.61
CA ASN A 316 -20.65 -21.97 4.26
C ASN A 316 -19.48 -21.00 4.06
N THR A 317 -18.26 -21.40 4.45
CA THR A 317 -17.06 -20.57 4.26
C THR A 317 -16.81 -20.27 2.79
N ARG A 318 -16.77 -18.98 2.44
CA ARG A 318 -16.53 -18.49 1.08
C ARG A 318 -15.75 -17.20 1.01
N TRP A 319 -15.09 -17.02 -0.13
CA TRP A 319 -14.31 -15.86 -0.52
C TRP A 319 -14.95 -15.26 -1.76
N GLU A 320 -15.23 -13.97 -1.72
CA GLU A 320 -15.84 -13.24 -2.83
C GLU A 320 -14.87 -12.16 -3.30
N MET A 321 -14.57 -12.15 -4.59
CA MET A 321 -13.79 -11.12 -5.26
C MET A 321 -14.73 -10.35 -6.18
N GLN A 322 -14.90 -9.05 -5.94
CA GLN A 322 -15.75 -8.25 -6.82
C GLN A 322 -15.09 -8.10 -8.20
N VAL A 323 -15.78 -8.55 -9.25
CA VAL A 323 -15.33 -8.45 -10.65
C VAL A 323 -16.49 -8.02 -11.54
N PRO A 324 -16.27 -7.32 -12.66
CA PRO A 324 -17.34 -7.07 -13.62
C PRO A 324 -17.98 -8.39 -14.09
N ASN A 325 -19.29 -8.38 -14.33
CA ASN A 325 -19.96 -9.52 -14.95
C ASN A 325 -19.29 -9.84 -16.29
N GLY A 326 -18.94 -11.10 -16.49
CA GLY A 326 -18.14 -11.52 -17.64
C GLY A 326 -17.59 -12.93 -17.51
N VAL A 327 -16.93 -13.38 -18.58
CA VAL A 327 -16.28 -14.70 -18.62
C VAL A 327 -14.80 -14.56 -18.25
N TYR A 328 -14.36 -15.34 -17.28
CA TYR A 328 -12.98 -15.38 -16.80
C TYR A 328 -12.38 -16.78 -16.94
N MET A 329 -11.10 -16.84 -17.27
CA MET A 329 -10.26 -18.01 -17.06
C MET A 329 -9.68 -17.92 -15.66
N ILE A 330 -10.01 -18.88 -14.81
CA ILE A 330 -9.63 -18.88 -13.40
C ILE A 330 -8.75 -20.09 -13.17
N THR A 331 -7.54 -19.84 -12.68
CA THR A 331 -6.58 -20.90 -12.34
C THR A 331 -6.40 -20.94 -10.83
N ALA A 332 -6.89 -22.00 -10.20
CA ALA A 332 -6.62 -22.29 -8.80
C ALA A 332 -5.42 -23.24 -8.70
N THR A 333 -4.43 -22.86 -7.89
CA THR A 333 -3.26 -23.67 -7.56
C THR A 333 -3.37 -24.12 -6.11
N TYR A 334 -3.20 -25.42 -5.88
CA TYR A 334 -3.24 -26.08 -4.58
C TYR A 334 -1.87 -26.66 -4.22
N GLY A 335 -1.58 -26.75 -2.93
CA GLY A 335 -0.41 -27.44 -2.40
C GLY A 335 0.58 -26.54 -1.66
N SER A 336 1.52 -27.18 -0.98
CA SER A 336 2.68 -26.51 -0.37
C SER A 336 3.87 -27.48 -0.26
N PRO A 337 5.08 -26.96 -0.07
CA PRO A 337 6.25 -27.78 0.20
C PRO A 337 6.20 -28.61 1.49
N LEU A 338 5.36 -28.25 2.47
CA LEU A 338 5.44 -28.77 3.83
C LEU A 338 4.33 -29.76 4.19
N HIS A 339 3.17 -29.64 3.57
CA HIS A 339 1.98 -30.38 3.98
C HIS A 339 1.23 -30.93 2.77
N SER A 340 0.60 -32.09 2.98
CA SER A 340 -0.38 -32.63 2.04
C SER A 340 -1.75 -32.00 2.29
N PHE A 341 -2.54 -31.84 1.24
CA PHE A 341 -3.86 -31.21 1.30
C PHE A 341 -4.90 -32.02 0.55
N GLN A 342 -6.16 -31.84 0.95
CA GLN A 342 -7.32 -32.33 0.21
C GLN A 342 -8.04 -31.15 -0.40
N THR A 343 -8.63 -31.33 -1.59
CA THR A 343 -9.30 -30.24 -2.32
C THR A 343 -10.74 -30.57 -2.73
N HIS A 344 -11.28 -31.70 -2.27
CA HIS A 344 -12.57 -32.27 -2.70
C HIS A 344 -13.77 -31.34 -2.48
N GLY A 345 -13.72 -30.50 -1.44
CA GLY A 345 -14.78 -29.54 -1.12
C GLY A 345 -14.65 -28.17 -1.79
N CYS A 346 -13.60 -27.94 -2.58
CA CYS A 346 -13.34 -26.62 -3.16
C CYS A 346 -14.19 -26.38 -4.40
N THR A 347 -14.83 -25.21 -4.47
CA THR A 347 -15.63 -24.77 -5.62
C THR A 347 -15.33 -23.33 -6.00
N ILE A 348 -15.49 -22.99 -7.28
CA ILE A 348 -15.47 -21.63 -7.81
C ILE A 348 -16.75 -21.42 -8.60
N GLU A 349 -17.54 -20.38 -8.31
CA GLU A 349 -18.88 -20.16 -8.89
C GLU A 349 -19.80 -21.39 -8.75
N GLY A 350 -19.62 -22.17 -7.67
CA GLY A 350 -20.35 -23.42 -7.46
C GLY A 350 -19.88 -24.61 -8.32
N PHE A 351 -18.92 -24.42 -9.21
CA PHE A 351 -18.29 -25.51 -9.98
C PHE A 351 -17.11 -26.09 -9.20
N SER A 352 -16.93 -27.42 -9.27
CA SER A 352 -15.81 -28.08 -8.57
C SER A 352 -14.47 -27.55 -9.07
N ALA A 353 -13.65 -27.09 -8.12
CA ALA A 353 -12.27 -26.70 -8.33
C ALA A 353 -11.30 -27.72 -7.69
N SER A 354 -11.75 -28.96 -7.48
CA SER A 354 -10.93 -30.00 -6.86
C SER A 354 -9.88 -30.57 -7.81
N VAL A 355 -8.68 -30.83 -7.29
CA VAL A 355 -7.60 -31.60 -7.91
C VAL A 355 -7.31 -32.90 -7.16
N GLY A 356 -8.19 -33.30 -6.23
CA GLY A 356 -7.99 -34.45 -5.34
C GLY A 356 -7.03 -34.16 -4.18
N ASP A 357 -6.28 -35.20 -3.79
CA ASP A 357 -5.23 -35.09 -2.77
C ASP A 357 -3.93 -34.55 -3.39
N VAL A 358 -3.36 -33.52 -2.77
CA VAL A 358 -2.10 -32.90 -3.18
C VAL A 358 -1.03 -33.25 -2.15
N PRO A 359 -0.03 -34.10 -2.48
CA PRO A 359 1.07 -34.44 -1.58
C PRO A 359 1.93 -33.23 -1.19
N ALA A 360 2.57 -33.31 -0.02
CA ALA A 360 3.59 -32.34 0.38
C ALA A 360 4.71 -32.28 -0.67
N GLY A 361 5.17 -31.06 -1.00
CA GLY A 361 6.18 -30.85 -2.04
C GLY A 361 5.62 -30.60 -3.44
N GLN A 362 4.30 -30.72 -3.64
CA GLN A 362 3.67 -30.54 -4.96
C GLN A 362 2.80 -29.28 -5.00
N LEU A 363 2.77 -28.66 -6.19
CA LEU A 363 1.81 -27.62 -6.55
C LEU A 363 1.02 -28.12 -7.75
N VAL A 364 -0.30 -28.22 -7.61
CA VAL A 364 -1.20 -28.74 -8.65
C VAL A 364 -2.23 -27.68 -8.97
N SER A 365 -2.43 -27.38 -10.25
CA SER A 365 -3.37 -26.34 -10.68
C SER A 365 -4.52 -26.91 -11.50
N ILE A 366 -5.69 -26.28 -11.36
CA ILE A 366 -6.86 -26.46 -12.22
C ILE A 366 -7.23 -25.12 -12.84
N SER A 367 -7.55 -25.12 -14.13
CA SER A 367 -8.00 -23.94 -14.85
C SER A 367 -9.43 -24.15 -15.36
N MET A 368 -10.27 -23.15 -15.17
CA MET A 368 -11.71 -23.20 -15.44
C MET A 368 -12.14 -21.93 -16.13
N GLN A 369 -12.96 -22.02 -17.18
CA GLN A 369 -13.60 -20.86 -17.77
C GLN A 369 -15.01 -20.71 -17.16
N LEU A 370 -15.25 -19.63 -16.41
CA LEU A 370 -16.50 -19.41 -15.68
C LEU A 370 -17.09 -18.02 -15.96
N GLN A 371 -18.42 -17.95 -15.89
CA GLN A 371 -19.19 -16.72 -16.05
C GLN A 371 -19.58 -16.17 -14.67
N VAL A 372 -19.24 -14.91 -14.40
CA VAL A 372 -19.70 -14.16 -13.22
C VAL A 372 -20.91 -13.32 -13.59
N ASN A 373 -21.97 -13.37 -12.77
CA ASN A 373 -23.28 -12.78 -13.07
C ASN A 373 -23.79 -11.76 -12.03
N ASP A 374 -23.25 -11.81 -10.82
CA ASP A 374 -23.69 -11.00 -9.67
C ASP A 374 -22.66 -9.94 -9.26
N GLY A 375 -21.58 -9.82 -10.04
CA GLY A 375 -20.47 -8.93 -9.77
C GLY A 375 -19.44 -9.49 -8.80
N TYR A 376 -19.54 -10.76 -8.40
CA TYR A 376 -18.62 -11.40 -7.45
C TYR A 376 -18.17 -12.77 -7.96
N LEU A 377 -16.86 -12.95 -8.09
CA LEU A 377 -16.25 -14.26 -8.22
C LEU A 377 -16.16 -14.93 -6.85
N THR A 378 -16.76 -16.09 -6.69
CA THR A 378 -16.96 -16.75 -5.42
C THR A 378 -16.21 -18.07 -5.36
N PHE A 379 -15.20 -18.16 -4.50
CA PHE A 379 -14.55 -19.41 -4.11
C PHE A 379 -15.16 -19.92 -2.80
N GLN A 380 -15.59 -21.17 -2.74
CA GLN A 380 -16.22 -21.76 -1.55
C GLN A 380 -15.58 -23.08 -1.18
N GLY A 381 -15.57 -23.36 0.11
CA GLY A 381 -15.13 -24.64 0.65
C GLY A 381 -14.62 -24.52 2.07
N GLU A 382 -14.78 -25.60 2.82
CA GLU A 382 -14.39 -25.70 4.23
C GLU A 382 -13.40 -26.82 4.45
N LYS A 383 -12.62 -26.72 5.53
CA LYS A 383 -11.77 -27.81 5.98
C LYS A 383 -12.58 -29.08 6.26
N ALA A 384 -13.75 -29.01 6.89
CA ALA A 384 -14.68 -30.13 7.05
C ALA A 384 -15.01 -30.83 5.73
N SER A 385 -15.23 -30.07 4.66
CA SER A 385 -15.54 -30.58 3.33
C SER A 385 -14.32 -31.08 2.56
N GLY A 386 -13.13 -31.01 3.16
CA GLY A 386 -11.87 -31.34 2.50
C GLY A 386 -11.46 -30.29 1.46
N CYS A 387 -11.82 -29.02 1.64
CA CYS A 387 -11.26 -27.90 0.87
C CYS A 387 -10.13 -27.24 1.66
N THR A 388 -8.90 -27.62 1.36
CA THR A 388 -7.71 -27.12 2.03
C THR A 388 -6.60 -26.85 1.04
N GLY A 389 -5.60 -26.07 1.47
CA GLY A 389 -4.36 -25.96 0.72
C GLY A 389 -4.46 -25.13 -0.55
N ILE A 390 -5.38 -24.17 -0.62
CA ILE A 390 -5.38 -23.20 -1.72
C ILE A 390 -4.12 -22.32 -1.59
N ASN A 391 -3.29 -22.32 -2.63
CA ASN A 391 -2.03 -21.59 -2.67
C ASN A 391 -2.19 -20.26 -3.41
N ARG A 392 -2.86 -20.29 -4.56
CA ARG A 392 -3.03 -19.13 -5.43
C ARG A 392 -4.30 -19.27 -6.27
N ILE A 393 -5.01 -18.17 -6.49
CA ILE A 393 -6.05 -18.07 -7.52
C ILE A 393 -5.63 -16.95 -8.48
N VAL A 394 -5.56 -17.25 -9.78
CA VAL A 394 -5.30 -16.29 -10.85
C VAL A 394 -6.58 -16.13 -11.65
N VAL A 395 -7.01 -14.89 -11.89
CA VAL A 395 -8.23 -14.56 -12.64
C VAL A 395 -7.83 -13.76 -13.87
N GLU A 396 -8.10 -14.30 -15.05
CA GLU A 396 -7.78 -13.68 -16.35
C GLU A 396 -9.06 -13.52 -17.16
N VAL A 397 -9.15 -12.48 -17.99
CA VAL A 397 -10.31 -12.33 -18.89
C VAL A 397 -10.18 -13.36 -20.00
N ALA A 398 -11.19 -14.22 -20.17
CA ALA A 398 -11.05 -15.42 -21.02
C ALA A 398 -10.92 -15.14 -22.53
N ASN A 399 -11.24 -13.91 -22.97
CA ASN A 399 -11.13 -13.49 -24.36
C ASN A 399 -10.68 -12.02 -24.43
N MET A 400 -9.44 -11.77 -24.84
CA MET A 400 -9.08 -10.49 -25.46
C MET A 400 -9.25 -10.60 -26.97
N VAL A 401 -10.35 -10.08 -27.49
CA VAL A 401 -10.31 -9.41 -28.80
C VAL A 401 -10.84 -8.00 -28.60
N GLN A 402 -9.92 -7.07 -28.40
CA GLN A 402 -10.22 -5.66 -28.27
C GLN A 402 -10.12 -5.02 -29.65
N TRP A 403 -11.25 -4.65 -30.26
CA TRP A 403 -11.26 -3.73 -31.41
C TRP A 403 -12.08 -2.48 -31.08
N GLY A 404 -11.37 -1.48 -30.53
CA GLY A 404 -11.74 -0.06 -30.55
C GLY A 404 -12.83 0.44 -29.60
N ARG A 405 -12.55 1.52 -28.87
CA ARG A 405 -13.54 2.46 -28.34
C ARG A 405 -13.38 3.79 -29.08
N CYS A 406 -14.39 4.22 -29.82
CA CYS A 406 -14.75 5.63 -30.01
C CYS A 406 -16.12 5.74 -30.72
N ASN A 407 -16.94 6.70 -30.26
CA ASN A 407 -18.30 7.00 -30.74
C ASN A 407 -18.32 7.59 -32.16
N LEU A 408 -18.02 6.80 -33.20
CA LEU A 408 -18.29 7.18 -34.59
C LEU A 408 -18.74 5.94 -35.38
N GLY A 409 -19.97 6.00 -35.91
CA GLY A 409 -20.58 5.13 -36.94
C GLY A 409 -20.06 3.70 -37.09
N GLY A 410 -20.90 2.71 -36.76
CA GLY A 410 -20.56 1.28 -36.84
C GLY A 410 -20.00 0.84 -38.20
N TRP A 411 -19.00 -0.04 -38.17
CA TRP A 411 -18.39 -0.65 -39.34
C TRP A 411 -19.20 -1.88 -39.79
N ARG A 412 -19.20 -2.19 -41.10
CA ARG A 412 -19.67 -3.49 -41.59
C ARG A 412 -18.53 -4.25 -42.23
N MET A 413 -18.47 -5.54 -41.96
CA MET A 413 -17.62 -6.47 -42.68
C MET A 413 -18.34 -6.81 -43.99
N ASN A 414 -17.73 -6.49 -45.13
CA ASN A 414 -18.20 -7.01 -46.40
C ASN A 414 -17.38 -8.27 -46.70
N GLU A 415 -18.06 -9.35 -47.05
CA GLU A 415 -17.42 -10.54 -47.59
C GLU A 415 -16.86 -10.18 -48.98
N ALA A 416 -15.54 -10.18 -49.13
CA ALA A 416 -14.90 -9.94 -50.41
C ALA A 416 -15.12 -11.17 -51.30
N GLN A 417 -15.72 -11.00 -52.48
CA GLN A 417 -15.83 -12.04 -53.50
C GLN A 417 -14.49 -12.31 -54.21
N SER A 418 -13.43 -12.61 -53.47
CA SER A 418 -12.18 -13.12 -54.03
C SER A 418 -11.64 -14.26 -53.16
N SER A 419 -11.15 -15.31 -53.83
CA SER A 419 -10.76 -16.62 -53.28
C SER A 419 -9.69 -16.64 -52.19
N ASP A 420 -9.14 -15.49 -51.81
CA ASP A 420 -7.95 -15.42 -50.95
C ASP A 420 -8.28 -15.05 -49.49
N GLY A 421 -9.58 -15.06 -49.11
CA GLY A 421 -10.01 -14.99 -47.71
C GLY A 421 -9.68 -13.68 -46.98
N ALA A 422 -9.29 -12.62 -47.69
CA ALA A 422 -9.01 -11.33 -47.10
C ALA A 422 -10.30 -10.50 -46.94
N TYR A 423 -10.64 -10.16 -45.69
CA TYR A 423 -11.73 -9.22 -45.38
C TYR A 423 -11.23 -7.78 -45.49
N GLN A 424 -11.94 -6.93 -46.22
CA GLN A 424 -11.69 -5.48 -46.22
C GLN A 424 -12.68 -4.75 -45.32
N LEU A 425 -12.16 -3.81 -44.51
CA LEU A 425 -12.94 -2.93 -43.65
C LEU A 425 -13.26 -1.63 -44.40
N ALA A 426 -14.54 -1.23 -44.39
CA ALA A 426 -14.99 0.05 -44.96
C ALA A 426 -15.92 0.79 -43.99
N PRO A 427 -15.79 2.14 -43.85
CA PRO A 427 -16.63 2.91 -42.93
C PRO A 427 -18.08 3.00 -43.43
N ARG A 428 -19.07 2.97 -42.53
CA ARG A 428 -20.45 3.34 -42.88
C ARG A 428 -20.57 4.86 -42.92
N HIS A 429 -20.71 5.43 -44.11
CA HIS A 429 -21.24 6.79 -44.24
C HIS A 429 -22.77 6.76 -44.07
N ASN A 430 -23.28 7.37 -43.00
CA ASN A 430 -24.70 7.75 -42.94
C ASN A 430 -24.87 9.03 -43.74
N ALA A 431 -25.58 8.93 -44.86
CA ALA A 431 -25.96 10.05 -45.70
C ALA A 431 -27.13 10.84 -45.07
N THR A 432 -26.92 12.15 -44.84
CA THR A 432 -27.92 13.21 -45.04
C THR A 432 -27.20 14.56 -45.07
N GLY A 433 -27.16 15.23 -46.23
CA GLY A 433 -26.71 16.62 -46.36
C GLY A 433 -25.95 16.89 -47.66
N PHE A 434 -26.65 17.46 -48.64
CA PHE A 434 -26.14 17.93 -49.93
C PHE A 434 -24.87 18.80 -49.82
N PHE A 435 -23.89 18.55 -50.69
CA PHE A 435 -23.17 19.61 -51.41
C PHE A 435 -22.88 19.10 -52.83
N GLU A 436 -23.45 19.80 -53.82
CA GLU A 436 -23.09 19.69 -55.23
C GLU A 436 -21.60 19.99 -55.41
N ALA A 437 -20.91 19.12 -56.14
CA ALA A 437 -19.73 19.51 -56.91
C ALA A 437 -20.06 19.23 -58.37
N ARG A 438 -20.08 20.29 -59.17
CA ARG A 438 -20.17 20.25 -60.63
C ARG A 438 -18.96 19.49 -61.18
N ASP A 439 -19.21 18.63 -62.17
CA ASP A 439 -18.22 18.28 -63.18
C ASP A 439 -17.91 19.53 -64.01
N GLU A 440 -16.64 19.90 -64.13
CA GLU A 440 -16.07 20.30 -65.41
C GLU A 440 -14.66 19.70 -65.53
N SER A 441 -14.39 19.29 -66.76
CA SER A 441 -13.19 18.67 -67.35
C SER A 441 -11.85 19.31 -67.03
#